data_AF-A0A7R9MIV6-F1
#
_entry.id   AF-A0A7R9MIV6-F1
#
_cell.length_a   1.000
_cell.length_b   1.000
_cell.length_c   1.000
_cell.angle_alpha   90.00
_cell.angle_beta   90.00
_cell.angle_gamma   90.00
#
_symmetry.space_group_name_H-M   'P 1'
#
loop_
_entity.id
_entity.type
_entity.pdbx_description
1 polymer ?
#
loop_
_entity_poly.entity_id
_entity_poly.type
_entity_poly.pdbx_seq_one_letter_code
_entity_poly.pdbx_strand_id
1 'polypeptide(L)'
;MYTEVALDTYQIDITGYLGVQSHPLSIREMYCASSWAFSAIAAIESQLVISTGKKVDLSEQNLIDCSENQGTKGCSGGTPDRAYQYVIQNGGLDSTASYPYKGLKNACHYKPDKSAVITGYKSVQAGNEEVLKDAVYNIGPISVAIDASPFGFQFYSSGIFESTDCSNSRDKLNHALTITGYDVDGRRDIWFVKNSWDRTWGEAGFIT
;
A
#
# COMPACT_ATOMS: atom_id res chain seq x y z
N MET A 1 -13.75 -5.13 -1.46
CA MET A 1 -12.30 -4.99 -1.22
C MET A 1 -11.55 -6.13 -1.91
N TYR A 2 -10.62 -5.82 -2.80
CA TYR A 2 -9.61 -6.79 -3.30
C TYR A 2 -8.31 -6.50 -2.55
N THR A 3 -7.64 -7.56 -2.12
CA THR A 3 -6.59 -7.51 -1.09
C THR A 3 -5.44 -8.42 -1.49
N GLU A 4 -4.20 -7.93 -1.39
CA GLU A 4 -2.99 -8.64 -1.83
C GLU A 4 -1.86 -8.50 -0.83
N VAL A 5 -1.13 -9.59 -0.62
CA VAL A 5 -0.20 -9.81 0.49
C VAL A 5 1.15 -10.24 -0.06
N ALA A 6 2.23 -9.53 0.27
CA ALA A 6 3.61 -10.03 0.07
C ALA A 6 3.95 -11.00 1.21
N LEU A 7 4.56 -12.15 0.91
CA LEU A 7 4.80 -13.21 1.90
C LEU A 7 6.26 -13.26 2.35
N ASP A 8 6.50 -13.15 3.66
CA ASP A 8 7.52 -13.90 4.41
C ASP A 8 7.02 -14.07 5.87
N THR A 9 6.91 -15.32 6.35
CA THR A 9 6.19 -15.66 7.59
C THR A 9 7.08 -15.62 8.82
N TYR A 10 6.76 -14.83 9.86
CA TYR A 10 7.01 -15.12 11.29
C TYR A 10 6.10 -14.23 12.17
N GLN A 11 5.54 -14.80 13.25
CA GLN A 11 4.62 -14.13 14.19
C GLN A 11 5.25 -12.87 14.83
N ILE A 12 4.55 -11.73 14.85
CA ILE A 12 5.01 -10.54 15.57
C ILE A 12 3.87 -9.86 16.35
N ASP A 13 4.21 -9.51 17.58
CA ASP A 13 3.57 -8.58 18.49
C ASP A 13 3.38 -7.18 17.87
N ILE A 14 2.11 -6.85 17.60
CA ILE A 14 1.63 -5.60 17.00
C ILE A 14 1.94 -4.33 17.83
N THR A 15 2.41 -4.43 19.07
CA THR A 15 2.79 -3.25 19.86
C THR A 15 4.00 -2.51 19.30
N GLY A 16 4.89 -3.19 18.55
CA GLY A 16 5.98 -2.53 17.80
C GLY A 16 5.50 -1.73 16.58
N TYR A 17 4.29 -2.01 16.06
CA TYR A 17 3.73 -1.35 14.88
C TYR A 17 3.11 0.02 15.20
N LEU A 18 2.60 0.19 16.43
CA LEU A 18 2.21 1.50 16.97
C LEU A 18 3.41 2.47 17.06
N GLY A 19 4.63 1.92 17.01
CA GLY A 19 5.91 2.64 16.97
C GLY A 19 6.46 2.93 15.58
N VAL A 20 5.79 2.54 14.47
CA VAL A 20 6.16 3.00 13.11
C VAL A 20 5.68 4.45 12.91
N GLN A 21 6.02 5.33 13.86
CA GLN A 21 5.98 6.75 13.63
C GLN A 21 7.03 7.09 12.58
N SER A 22 6.59 7.78 11.53
CA SER A 22 7.42 8.55 10.61
C SER A 22 8.39 7.75 9.75
N HIS A 23 7.90 7.29 8.61
CA HIS A 23 8.64 7.52 7.37
C HIS A 23 8.23 8.89 6.83
N PRO A 24 9.14 9.69 6.24
CA PRO A 24 8.72 10.82 5.42
C PRO A 24 7.85 10.22 4.32
N LEU A 25 6.54 10.46 4.42
CA LEU A 25 5.60 10.00 3.40
C LEU A 25 6.10 10.62 2.09
N SER A 26 6.35 9.77 1.10
CA SER A 26 6.57 10.19 -0.27
C SER A 26 5.23 10.79 -0.73
N ILE A 27 5.08 12.10 -0.58
CA ILE A 27 3.81 12.83 -0.74
C ILE A 27 3.82 13.50 -2.12
N ARG A 28 2.88 13.14 -2.99
CA ARG A 28 2.20 13.97 -4.03
C ARG A 28 1.60 13.11 -5.15
N GLU A 29 0.43 12.53 -4.92
CA GLU A 29 -0.36 11.87 -5.97
C GLU A 29 -1.34 12.80 -6.69
N MET A 30 -1.47 14.07 -6.29
CA MET A 30 -2.48 14.99 -6.85
C MET A 30 -2.41 15.17 -8.39
N TYR A 31 -1.31 14.78 -9.04
CA TYR A 31 -1.15 14.82 -10.50
C TYR A 31 -0.84 13.46 -11.15
N CYS A 32 -0.76 12.39 -10.35
CA CYS A 32 -0.35 11.06 -10.80
C CYS A 32 -1.20 9.99 -10.07
N ALA A 33 -1.96 9.18 -10.81
CA ALA A 33 -2.75 8.09 -10.23
C ALA A 33 -1.84 6.89 -9.89
N SER A 34 -0.98 7.07 -8.89
CA SER A 34 0.06 6.12 -8.47
C SER A 34 -0.26 5.34 -7.20
N SER A 35 -1.50 5.42 -6.68
CA SER A 35 -1.83 4.91 -5.33
C SER A 35 -1.50 3.43 -5.17
N TRP A 36 -1.60 2.70 -6.26
CA TRP A 36 -1.22 1.30 -6.40
C TRP A 36 0.25 1.05 -6.08
N ALA A 37 1.16 1.95 -6.51
CA ALA A 37 2.58 1.86 -6.26
C ALA A 37 2.87 2.13 -4.77
N PHE A 38 2.28 3.19 -4.21
CA PHE A 38 2.42 3.51 -2.78
C PHE A 38 1.90 2.39 -1.88
N SER A 39 0.73 1.86 -2.19
CA SER A 39 0.14 0.75 -1.46
C SER A 39 1.03 -0.49 -1.51
N ALA A 40 1.56 -0.83 -2.69
CA ALA A 40 2.47 -1.96 -2.86
C ALA A 40 3.79 -1.77 -2.10
N ILE A 41 4.38 -0.58 -2.19
CA ILE A 41 5.63 -0.23 -1.51
C ILE A 41 5.47 -0.34 0.00
N ALA A 42 4.39 0.22 0.57
CA ALA A 42 4.15 0.13 2.00
C ALA A 42 4.06 -1.32 2.49
N ALA A 43 3.45 -2.22 1.72
CA ALA A 43 3.41 -3.65 2.05
C ALA A 43 4.80 -4.31 1.94
N ILE A 44 5.58 -4.00 0.89
CA ILE A 44 6.94 -4.53 0.72
C ILE A 44 7.88 -4.04 1.83
N GLU A 45 7.87 -2.75 2.13
CA GLU A 45 8.66 -2.15 3.22
C GLU A 45 8.33 -2.80 4.56
N SER A 46 7.04 -3.04 4.79
CA SER A 46 6.56 -3.74 5.98
C SER A 46 7.12 -5.15 6.09
N GLN A 47 7.07 -5.93 4.99
CA GLN A 47 7.68 -7.26 4.95
C GLN A 47 9.20 -7.22 5.12
N LEU A 48 9.88 -6.21 4.57
CA LEU A 48 11.32 -6.04 4.74
C LEU A 48 11.69 -5.80 6.20
N VAL A 49 10.93 -4.96 6.90
CA VAL A 49 11.12 -4.71 8.33
C VAL A 49 10.82 -5.98 9.14
N ILE A 50 9.73 -6.70 8.84
CA ILE A 50 9.35 -7.93 9.54
C ILE A 50 10.41 -9.03 9.38
N SER A 51 10.88 -9.24 8.16
CA SER A 51 11.81 -10.34 7.84
C SER A 51 13.27 -10.04 8.18
N THR A 52 13.70 -8.77 8.13
CA THR A 52 15.12 -8.41 8.27
C THR A 52 15.42 -7.41 9.39
N GLY A 53 14.40 -6.77 9.96
CA GLY A 53 14.55 -5.65 10.89
C GLY A 53 15.04 -4.35 10.24
N LYS A 54 15.25 -4.32 8.91
CA LYS A 54 15.77 -3.14 8.20
C LYS A 54 14.65 -2.26 7.68
N LYS A 55 14.75 -0.98 8.01
CA LYS A 55 13.90 0.10 7.53
C LYS A 55 14.57 0.73 6.31
N VAL A 56 14.03 0.50 5.12
CA VAL A 56 14.54 1.07 3.85
C VAL A 56 13.36 1.70 3.13
N ASP A 57 13.51 2.97 2.75
CA ASP A 57 12.52 3.66 1.92
C ASP A 57 12.66 3.17 0.48
N LEU A 58 11.61 2.56 -0.07
CA LEU A 58 11.59 1.96 -1.40
C LEU A 58 10.90 2.88 -2.42
N SER A 59 11.37 2.82 -3.67
CA SER A 59 10.97 3.78 -4.69
C SER A 59 9.62 3.45 -5.34
N GLU A 60 8.60 4.27 -5.09
CA GLU A 60 7.37 4.23 -5.88
C GLU A 60 7.62 4.59 -7.35
N GLN A 61 8.55 5.51 -7.61
CA GLN A 61 8.89 5.94 -8.97
C GLN A 61 9.45 4.82 -9.82
N ASN A 62 10.24 3.92 -9.22
CA ASN A 62 10.71 2.74 -9.93
C ASN A 62 9.55 1.89 -10.43
N LEU A 63 8.50 1.69 -9.61
CA LEU A 63 7.30 0.98 -10.06
C LEU A 63 6.59 1.75 -11.18
N ILE A 64 6.39 3.06 -11.02
CA ILE A 64 5.70 3.93 -11.97
C ILE A 64 6.36 3.88 -13.36
N ASP A 65 7.69 3.86 -13.41
CA ASP A 65 8.43 3.95 -14.67
C ASP A 65 8.69 2.58 -15.32
N CYS A 66 8.78 1.49 -14.53
CA CYS A 66 9.35 0.22 -14.99
C CYS A 66 8.36 -0.96 -15.09
N SER A 67 7.15 -0.85 -14.51
CA SER A 67 6.22 -1.98 -14.41
C SER A 67 5.17 -2.08 -15.54
N GLU A 68 5.31 -1.29 -16.62
CA GLU A 68 4.35 -1.28 -17.73
C GLU A 68 4.21 -2.67 -18.39
N ASN A 69 5.30 -3.46 -18.44
CA ASN A 69 5.28 -4.82 -18.98
C ASN A 69 4.40 -5.79 -18.17
N GLN A 70 4.08 -5.46 -16.92
CA GLN A 70 3.17 -6.21 -16.06
C GLN A 70 1.74 -5.67 -16.12
N GLY A 71 1.48 -4.65 -16.95
CA GLY A 71 0.14 -4.12 -17.22
C GLY A 71 -0.24 -2.91 -16.38
N THR A 72 0.70 -2.30 -15.65
CA THR A 72 0.49 -0.98 -15.05
C THR A 72 0.58 0.11 -16.12
N LYS A 73 0.15 1.33 -15.78
CA LYS A 73 0.12 2.47 -16.70
C LYS A 73 0.77 3.70 -16.08
N GLY A 74 1.77 3.51 -15.22
CA GLY A 74 2.44 4.58 -14.48
C GLY A 74 1.43 5.49 -13.75
N CYS A 75 1.40 6.76 -14.14
CA CYS A 75 0.48 7.77 -13.58
C CYS A 75 -0.97 7.69 -14.07
N SER A 76 -1.32 6.73 -14.94
CA SER A 76 -2.70 6.47 -15.37
C SER A 76 -3.33 5.27 -14.66
N GLY A 77 -2.70 4.79 -13.58
CA GLY A 77 -3.21 3.71 -12.75
C GLY A 77 -2.46 2.39 -12.89
N GLY A 78 -2.80 1.47 -12.02
CA GLY A 78 -2.19 0.15 -11.87
C GLY A 78 -2.82 -0.55 -10.67
N THR A 79 -2.29 -1.72 -10.33
CA THR A 79 -2.75 -2.49 -9.18
C THR A 79 -1.54 -3.07 -8.43
N PRO A 80 -1.63 -3.24 -7.09
CA PRO A 80 -0.52 -3.75 -6.29
C PRO A 80 0.03 -5.11 -6.79
N ASP A 81 -0.80 -6.05 -7.27
CA ASP A 81 -0.36 -7.34 -7.81
C ASP A 81 0.59 -7.20 -8.98
N ARG A 82 0.32 -6.24 -9.88
CA ARG A 82 1.19 -6.00 -11.02
C ARG A 82 2.50 -5.38 -10.59
N ALA A 83 2.49 -4.55 -9.55
CA ALA A 83 3.71 -4.05 -8.92
C ALA A 83 4.52 -5.20 -8.30
N TYR A 84 3.88 -6.09 -7.54
CA TYR A 84 4.54 -7.25 -6.94
C TYR A 84 5.12 -8.18 -8.01
N GLN A 85 4.34 -8.46 -9.06
CA GLN A 85 4.78 -9.25 -10.20
C GLN A 85 6.01 -8.63 -10.87
N TYR A 86 6.04 -7.30 -11.03
CA TYR A 86 7.21 -6.59 -11.53
C TYR A 86 8.42 -6.80 -10.63
N VAL A 87 8.30 -6.59 -9.31
CA VAL A 87 9.45 -6.74 -8.40
C VAL A 87 10.02 -8.15 -8.44
N ILE A 88 9.15 -9.17 -8.50
CA ILE A 88 9.56 -10.58 -8.63
C ILE A 88 10.33 -10.80 -9.95
N GLN A 89 9.77 -10.38 -11.08
CA GLN A 89 10.36 -10.63 -12.41
C GLN A 89 11.61 -9.79 -12.69
N ASN A 90 11.62 -8.56 -12.21
CA ASN A 90 12.78 -7.66 -12.25
C ASN A 90 13.89 -8.14 -11.28
N GLY A 91 13.51 -8.99 -10.32
CA GLY A 91 14.40 -9.52 -9.31
C GLY A 91 14.77 -8.50 -8.24
N GLY A 92 14.01 -7.43 -8.09
CA GLY A 92 14.19 -6.43 -7.04
C GLY A 92 13.66 -5.04 -7.39
N LEU A 93 13.88 -4.12 -6.47
CA LEU A 93 13.39 -2.75 -6.49
C LEU A 93 14.43 -1.79 -5.91
N ASP A 94 14.49 -0.57 -6.47
CA ASP A 94 15.36 0.51 -5.99
C ASP A 94 14.82 1.19 -4.71
N SER A 95 15.72 1.80 -3.95
CA SER A 95 15.37 2.69 -2.83
C SER A 95 14.96 4.07 -3.33
N THR A 96 14.20 4.80 -2.53
CA THR A 96 13.84 6.21 -2.78
C THR A 96 15.07 7.10 -2.91
N ALA A 97 16.15 6.81 -2.18
CA ALA A 97 17.41 7.53 -2.30
C ALA A 97 18.05 7.36 -3.69
N SER A 98 18.02 6.14 -4.24
CA SER A 98 18.57 5.85 -5.58
C SER A 98 17.64 6.26 -6.73
N TYR A 99 16.33 6.24 -6.51
CA TYR A 99 15.31 6.54 -7.52
C TYR A 99 14.20 7.42 -6.91
N PRO A 100 14.42 8.74 -6.79
CA PRO A 100 13.48 9.63 -6.10
C PRO A 100 12.15 9.83 -6.84
N TYR A 101 11.06 10.00 -6.08
CA TYR A 101 9.74 10.29 -6.61
C TYR A 101 9.67 11.60 -7.40
N LYS A 102 9.04 11.53 -8.59
CA LYS A 102 8.83 12.65 -9.51
C LYS A 102 7.35 12.92 -9.77
N GLY A 103 6.47 11.95 -9.53
CA GLY A 103 5.03 12.10 -9.74
C GLY A 103 4.62 12.28 -11.20
N LEU A 104 5.39 11.68 -12.11
CA LEU A 104 5.08 11.60 -13.54
C LEU A 104 5.76 10.36 -14.14
N LYS A 105 5.22 9.82 -15.23
CA LYS A 105 5.80 8.66 -15.93
C LYS A 105 7.02 9.09 -16.74
N ASN A 106 8.18 8.49 -16.45
CA ASN A 106 9.43 8.68 -17.16
C ASN A 106 9.90 7.38 -17.82
N ALA A 107 11.05 7.42 -18.48
CA ALA A 107 11.74 6.22 -18.91
C ALA A 107 12.25 5.43 -17.68
N CYS A 108 12.18 4.10 -17.75
CA CYS A 108 12.71 3.24 -16.72
C CYS A 108 14.24 3.36 -16.61
N HIS A 109 14.74 3.64 -15.40
CA HIS A 109 16.17 3.75 -15.11
C HIS A 109 16.60 2.85 -13.94
N TYR A 110 15.89 1.74 -13.72
CA TYR A 110 16.20 0.77 -12.68
C TYR A 110 17.68 0.36 -12.70
N LYS A 111 18.32 0.34 -11.53
CA LYS A 111 19.69 -0.13 -11.36
C LYS A 111 19.71 -1.43 -10.57
N PRO A 112 20.56 -2.40 -10.93
CA PRO A 112 20.59 -3.70 -10.26
C PRO A 112 21.17 -3.68 -8.82
N ASP A 113 21.37 -2.52 -8.20
CA ASP A 113 21.84 -2.37 -6.81
C ASP A 113 20.66 -2.44 -5.83
N LYS A 114 20.01 -3.63 -5.84
CA LYS A 114 18.71 -3.94 -5.26
C LYS A 114 18.60 -3.52 -3.80
N SER A 115 17.58 -2.72 -3.50
CA SER A 115 17.24 -2.32 -2.12
C SER A 115 16.24 -3.28 -1.45
N ALA A 116 15.39 -3.95 -2.24
CA ALA A 116 14.50 -5.02 -1.76
C ALA A 116 14.19 -6.05 -2.85
N VAL A 117 13.82 -7.26 -2.44
CA VAL A 117 13.32 -8.35 -3.29
C VAL A 117 12.14 -9.01 -2.57
N ILE A 118 11.10 -9.40 -3.31
CA ILE A 118 10.04 -10.28 -2.81
C ILE A 118 10.01 -11.56 -3.64
N THR A 119 9.58 -12.66 -3.03
CA THR A 119 9.56 -13.99 -3.67
C THR A 119 8.18 -14.37 -4.20
N GLY A 120 7.12 -13.72 -3.70
CA GLY A 120 5.74 -14.02 -4.07
C GLY A 120 4.74 -13.05 -3.45
N TYR A 121 3.50 -13.18 -3.91
CA TYR A 121 2.34 -12.54 -3.30
C TYR A 121 1.13 -13.48 -3.31
N LYS A 122 0.14 -13.21 -2.45
CA LYS A 122 -1.14 -13.91 -2.39
C LYS A 122 -2.28 -12.90 -2.38
N SER A 123 -3.39 -13.24 -3.01
CA SER A 123 -4.63 -12.47 -2.89
C SER A 123 -5.48 -13.04 -1.76
N VAL A 124 -6.04 -12.16 -0.93
CA VAL A 124 -7.11 -12.52 0.00
C VAL A 124 -8.43 -12.51 -0.77
N GLN A 125 -9.33 -13.44 -0.41
CA GLN A 125 -10.61 -13.58 -1.08
C GLN A 125 -11.42 -12.29 -0.95
N ALA A 126 -11.93 -11.79 -2.09
CA ALA A 126 -12.68 -10.55 -2.13
C ALA A 126 -13.91 -10.61 -1.20
N GLY A 127 -14.05 -9.59 -0.35
CA GLY A 127 -15.17 -9.47 0.60
C GLY A 127 -15.08 -10.35 1.84
N ASN A 128 -13.99 -11.09 2.05
CA ASN A 128 -13.79 -11.88 3.26
C ASN A 128 -12.95 -11.12 4.29
N GLU A 129 -13.61 -10.30 5.10
CA GLU A 129 -12.94 -9.46 6.11
C GLU A 129 -12.34 -10.27 7.26
N GLU A 130 -12.86 -11.45 7.58
CA GLU A 130 -12.27 -12.34 8.59
C GLU A 130 -10.89 -12.85 8.15
N VAL A 131 -10.79 -13.31 6.89
CA VAL A 131 -9.50 -13.72 6.31
C VAL A 131 -8.56 -12.52 6.15
N LEU A 132 -9.10 -11.32 5.91
CA LEU A 132 -8.29 -10.11 5.88
C LEU A 132 -7.71 -9.78 7.26
N LYS A 133 -8.51 -9.88 8.34
CA LYS A 133 -8.02 -9.69 9.71
C LYS A 133 -6.92 -10.69 10.04
N ASP A 134 -7.13 -11.97 9.70
CA ASP A 134 -6.14 -13.02 9.88
C ASP A 134 -4.83 -12.72 9.11
N ALA A 135 -4.94 -12.23 7.87
CA ALA A 135 -3.78 -11.82 7.08
C ALA A 135 -3.04 -10.62 7.71
N VAL A 136 -3.77 -9.58 8.13
CA VAL A 136 -3.17 -8.40 8.78
C VAL A 136 -2.46 -8.79 10.07
N TYR A 137 -3.06 -9.69 10.86
CA TYR A 137 -2.49 -10.16 12.13
C TYR A 137 -1.24 -11.02 11.93
N ASN A 138 -1.30 -12.01 11.04
CA ASN A 138 -0.21 -13.00 10.90
C ASN A 138 0.90 -12.58 9.93
N ILE A 139 0.62 -11.63 9.03
CA ILE A 139 1.55 -11.25 7.96
C ILE A 139 1.96 -9.78 8.08
N GLY A 140 1.09 -8.91 8.59
CA GLY A 140 1.34 -7.46 8.70
C GLY A 140 0.57 -6.66 7.66
N PRO A 141 1.01 -5.43 7.33
CA PRO A 141 0.27 -4.52 6.46
C PRO A 141 -0.07 -5.07 5.07
N ILE A 142 -1.33 -4.86 4.65
CA ILE A 142 -1.92 -5.46 3.44
C ILE A 142 -2.40 -4.36 2.48
N SER A 143 -2.09 -4.49 1.20
CA SER A 143 -2.62 -3.61 0.15
C SER A 143 -4.10 -3.88 -0.11
N VAL A 144 -4.89 -2.82 -0.20
CA VAL A 144 -6.34 -2.89 -0.42
C VAL A 144 -6.81 -1.89 -1.45
N ALA A 145 -7.91 -2.20 -2.14
CA ALA A 145 -8.59 -1.27 -3.04
C ALA A 145 -9.98 -0.87 -2.50
N ILE A 146 -10.29 0.43 -2.59
CA ILE A 146 -11.56 1.04 -2.14
C ILE A 146 -12.16 1.93 -3.25
N ASP A 147 -13.43 2.30 -3.07
CA ASP A 147 -14.06 3.42 -3.79
C ASP A 147 -13.86 4.71 -2.99
N ALA A 148 -12.94 5.55 -3.46
CA ALA A 148 -12.62 6.85 -2.89
C ALA A 148 -13.39 8.01 -3.56
N SER A 149 -14.36 7.71 -4.44
CA SER A 149 -15.17 8.73 -5.13
C SER A 149 -16.02 9.61 -4.20
N PRO A 150 -16.60 9.08 -3.09
CA PRO A 150 -17.48 9.89 -2.25
C PRO A 150 -16.79 11.11 -1.63
N PHE A 151 -17.50 12.23 -1.54
CA PHE A 151 -16.99 13.46 -0.91
C PHE A 151 -16.61 13.25 0.56
N GLY A 152 -17.33 12.37 1.26
CA GLY A 152 -16.99 12.01 2.64
C GLY A 152 -15.57 11.47 2.78
N PHE A 153 -15.10 10.68 1.80
CA PHE A 153 -13.73 10.17 1.79
C PHE A 153 -12.74 11.29 1.43
N GLN A 154 -13.02 12.05 0.36
CA GLN A 154 -12.14 13.12 -0.10
C GLN A 154 -11.85 14.17 0.98
N PHE A 155 -12.84 14.50 1.81
CA PHE A 155 -12.75 15.51 2.87
C PHE A 155 -12.69 14.92 4.29
N TYR A 156 -12.42 13.61 4.42
CA TYR A 156 -12.23 13.00 5.73
C TYR A 156 -11.12 13.73 6.52
N SER A 157 -11.40 14.00 7.80
CA SER A 157 -10.48 14.71 8.69
C SER A 157 -10.10 13.91 9.94
N SER A 158 -11.04 13.19 10.54
CA SER A 158 -10.82 12.47 11.81
C SER A 158 -12.00 11.57 12.19
N GLY A 159 -11.76 10.61 13.07
CA GLY A 159 -12.79 9.70 13.60
C GLY A 159 -13.00 8.46 12.74
N ILE A 160 -14.02 7.66 13.05
CA ILE A 160 -14.31 6.43 12.29
C ILE A 160 -15.10 6.81 11.04
N PHE A 161 -14.56 6.50 9.87
CA PHE A 161 -15.18 6.72 8.58
C PHE A 161 -16.15 5.59 8.24
N GLU A 162 -17.42 5.97 8.09
CA GLU A 162 -18.48 5.08 7.61
C GLU A 162 -19.26 5.81 6.51
N SER A 163 -19.51 5.14 5.39
CA SER A 163 -20.28 5.72 4.28
C SER A 163 -21.08 4.66 3.53
N THR A 164 -22.33 4.99 3.22
CA THR A 164 -23.19 4.19 2.34
C THR A 164 -22.97 4.48 0.85
N ASP A 165 -22.19 5.52 0.53
CA ASP A 165 -21.95 5.96 -0.84
C ASP A 165 -20.76 5.25 -1.50
N CYS A 166 -19.96 4.54 -0.71
CA CYS A 166 -18.86 3.70 -1.21
C CYS A 166 -19.40 2.46 -1.92
N SER A 167 -18.98 2.24 -3.16
CA SER A 167 -19.29 1.03 -3.89
C SER A 167 -18.35 -0.13 -3.52
N ASN A 168 -18.92 -1.33 -3.39
CA ASN A 168 -18.17 -2.58 -3.27
C ASN A 168 -17.92 -3.28 -4.62
N SER A 169 -18.44 -2.72 -5.72
CA SER A 169 -18.31 -3.30 -7.06
C SER A 169 -16.89 -3.11 -7.60
N ARG A 170 -16.32 -4.18 -8.18
CA ARG A 170 -14.93 -4.21 -8.66
C ARG A 170 -14.59 -3.08 -9.64
N ASP A 171 -15.53 -2.73 -10.50
CA ASP A 171 -15.40 -1.69 -11.53
C ASP A 171 -15.45 -0.26 -10.96
N LYS A 172 -15.83 -0.09 -9.69
CA LYS A 172 -15.90 1.19 -8.99
C LYS A 172 -14.74 1.45 -8.04
N LEU A 173 -13.96 0.41 -7.71
CA LEU A 173 -12.75 0.59 -6.92
C LEU A 173 -11.72 1.37 -7.73
N ASN A 174 -11.23 2.47 -7.18
CA ASN A 174 -10.44 3.46 -7.93
C ASN A 174 -9.23 3.98 -7.15
N HIS A 175 -9.07 3.59 -5.89
CA HIS A 175 -7.96 4.02 -5.04
C HIS A 175 -7.39 2.84 -4.27
N ALA A 176 -6.08 2.86 -4.07
CA ALA A 176 -5.36 1.81 -3.35
C ALA A 176 -4.75 2.38 -2.07
N LEU A 177 -4.91 1.65 -0.98
CA LEU A 177 -4.49 2.01 0.36
C LEU A 177 -3.75 0.83 1.01
N THR A 178 -3.24 1.02 2.22
CA THR A 178 -2.62 -0.07 2.99
C THR A 178 -3.28 -0.16 4.36
N ILE A 179 -3.90 -1.30 4.66
CA ILE A 179 -4.35 -1.60 6.02
C ILE A 179 -3.12 -1.90 6.87
N THR A 180 -2.94 -1.17 7.96
CA THR A 180 -1.81 -1.32 8.88
C THR A 180 -2.19 -2.00 10.20
N GLY A 181 -3.48 -2.19 10.46
CA GLY A 181 -3.99 -2.84 11.66
C GLY A 181 -5.51 -2.76 11.76
N TYR A 182 -6.05 -3.27 12.86
CA TYR A 182 -7.48 -3.17 13.20
C TYR A 182 -7.67 -3.15 14.72
N ASP A 183 -8.83 -2.66 15.17
CA ASP A 183 -9.21 -2.69 16.58
C ASP A 183 -9.63 -4.11 17.01
N VAL A 184 -9.11 -4.56 18.15
CA VAL A 184 -9.36 -5.88 18.73
C VAL A 184 -10.43 -5.85 19.83
N ASP A 185 -10.86 -4.66 20.28
CA ASP A 185 -11.74 -4.49 21.45
C ASP A 185 -13.23 -4.81 21.19
N GLY A 186 -13.55 -5.38 20.03
CA GLY A 186 -14.76 -6.19 19.79
C GLY A 186 -16.10 -5.46 19.79
N ARG A 187 -16.12 -4.11 19.84
CA ARG A 187 -17.37 -3.34 19.76
C ARG A 187 -17.75 -2.97 18.33
N ARG A 188 -16.75 -2.75 17.47
CA ARG A 188 -16.88 -2.48 16.03
C ARG A 188 -15.63 -2.95 15.32
N ASP A 189 -15.79 -3.41 14.08
CA ASP A 189 -14.68 -3.77 13.20
C ASP A 189 -14.11 -2.49 12.59
N ILE A 190 -13.01 -2.00 13.18
CA ILE A 190 -12.36 -0.74 12.79
C ILE A 190 -11.01 -1.06 12.17
N TRP A 191 -10.71 -0.47 11.01
CA TRP A 191 -9.47 -0.65 10.28
C TRP A 191 -8.58 0.57 10.42
N PHE A 192 -7.29 0.39 10.72
CA PHE A 192 -6.31 1.47 10.62
C PHE A 192 -5.70 1.43 9.23
N VAL A 193 -5.86 2.51 8.46
CA VAL A 193 -5.51 2.51 7.04
C VAL A 193 -4.61 3.70 6.70
N LYS A 194 -3.47 3.42 6.08
CA LYS A 194 -2.53 4.41 5.55
C LYS A 194 -2.95 4.83 4.14
N ASN A 195 -3.03 6.13 3.92
CA ASN A 195 -3.23 6.73 2.60
C ASN A 195 -1.90 7.25 2.01
N SER A 196 -1.91 7.54 0.71
CA SER A 196 -0.80 8.09 -0.07
C SER A 196 -0.94 9.60 -0.31
N TRP A 197 -1.94 10.24 0.30
CA TRP A 197 -2.16 11.69 0.24
C TRP A 197 -1.35 12.43 1.30
N ASP A 198 -1.28 13.77 1.19
CA ASP A 198 -0.52 14.62 2.13
C ASP A 198 -0.95 14.39 3.59
N ARG A 199 -0.05 14.65 4.54
CA ARG A 199 -0.33 14.61 5.99
C ARG A 199 -1.45 15.56 6.40
N THR A 200 -1.80 16.55 5.58
CA THR A 200 -2.95 17.42 5.82
C THR A 200 -4.30 16.73 5.60
N TRP A 201 -4.33 15.56 4.96
CA TRP A 201 -5.55 14.78 4.79
C TRP A 201 -5.74 13.79 5.94
N GLY A 202 -6.98 13.66 6.43
CA GLY A 202 -7.31 12.73 7.51
C GLY A 202 -6.48 12.91 8.78
N GLU A 203 -6.23 11.81 9.47
CA GLU A 203 -5.50 11.75 10.73
C GLU A 203 -4.00 11.64 10.43
N ALA A 204 -3.39 12.74 9.97
CA ALA A 204 -1.99 12.78 9.55
C ALA A 204 -1.64 11.84 8.39
N GLY A 205 -2.56 11.69 7.42
CA GLY A 205 -2.43 10.78 6.27
C GLY A 205 -3.05 9.40 6.49
N PHE A 206 -3.74 9.20 7.61
CA PHE A 206 -4.44 7.96 7.96
C PHE A 206 -5.95 8.17 8.02
N ILE A 207 -6.67 7.05 7.93
CA ILE A 207 -8.11 6.96 8.15
C ILE A 207 -8.40 5.74 9.01
N THR A 208 -9.39 5.90 9.87
CA THR A 208 -9.92 4.89 10.80
C THR A 208 -11.34 4.52 10.38
#